data_AF-A0A1X7U213-F1
#
_entry.id   AF-A0A1X7U213-F1
#
_cell.length_a   1.000
_cell.length_b   1.000
_cell.length_c   1.000
_cell.angle_alpha   90.00
_cell.angle_beta   90.00
_cell.angle_gamma   90.00
#
_symmetry.space_group_name_H-M   'P 1'
#
loop_
_entity.id
_entity.type
_entity.pdbx_description
1 polymer ?
#
loop_
_entity_poly.entity_id
_entity_poly.type
_entity_poly.pdbx_seq_one_letter_code
_entity_poly.pdbx_strand_id
1 'polypeptide(L)'
;MNEKILWEKGMLGEGSPHKLLKTMIFMCGIYFALRSGQEHRDLKFSQIKQKEIDGKECLIDTENVSKINSGGIKHQKFEPKAVTHYENLHDKRKCFVYYYENYIQ
;
A
#
# COMPACT_ATOMS: atom_id res chain seq x y z
N MET A 1 5.09 2.49 -17.06
CA MET A 1 4.65 3.80 -16.52
C MET A 1 5.70 4.26 -15.52
N ASN A 2 6.24 5.47 -15.64
CA ASN A 2 7.30 5.96 -14.75
C ASN A 2 6.66 6.78 -13.61
N GLU A 3 6.86 6.35 -12.36
CA GLU A 3 6.33 7.01 -11.16
C GLU A 3 6.65 8.51 -11.13
N LYS A 4 7.91 8.88 -11.46
CA LYS A 4 8.37 10.27 -11.44
C LYS A 4 7.51 11.18 -12.31
N ILE A 5 7.09 10.69 -13.47
CA ILE A 5 6.25 11.44 -14.42
C ILE A 5 4.86 11.71 -13.84
N LEU A 6 4.28 10.77 -13.09
CA LEU A 6 2.96 10.94 -12.49
C LEU A 6 2.96 12.04 -11.42
N TRP A 7 4.02 12.08 -10.61
CA TRP A 7 4.24 13.15 -9.63
C TRP A 7 4.48 14.50 -10.30
N GLU A 8 5.37 14.56 -11.29
CA GLU A 8 5.71 15.80 -12.00
C GLU A 8 4.52 16.39 -12.76
N LYS A 9 3.67 15.54 -13.36
CA LYS A 9 2.43 15.97 -14.01
C LYS A 9 1.32 16.34 -13.02
N GLY A 10 1.56 16.23 -11.72
CA GLY A 10 0.57 16.52 -10.69
C GLY A 10 -0.64 15.60 -10.79
N MET A 11 -0.48 14.37 -11.27
CA MET A 11 -1.55 13.35 -11.28
C MET A 11 -1.71 12.68 -9.91
N LEU A 12 -0.67 12.73 -9.08
CA LEU A 12 -0.62 12.25 -7.70
C LEU A 12 -0.41 13.41 -6.72
N GLY A 13 -0.84 13.25 -5.48
CA GLY A 13 -0.83 14.23 -4.41
C GLY A 13 -2.17 14.34 -3.68
N GLU A 14 -2.28 15.33 -2.80
CA GLU A 14 -3.37 15.53 -1.85
C GLU A 14 -4.28 16.74 -2.15
N GLY A 15 -4.03 17.46 -3.26
CA GLY A 15 -4.70 18.74 -3.55
C GLY A 15 -6.21 18.66 -3.84
N SER A 16 -6.79 17.46 -3.94
CA SER A 16 -8.24 17.24 -3.99
C SER A 16 -8.59 15.80 -3.59
N PRO A 17 -9.83 15.51 -3.12
CA PRO A 17 -10.21 14.16 -2.72
C PRO A 17 -10.00 13.11 -3.83
N HIS A 18 -10.32 13.46 -5.08
CA HIS A 18 -10.12 12.55 -6.23
C HIS A 18 -8.65 12.27 -6.50
N LYS A 19 -7.79 13.28 -6.32
CA LYS A 19 -6.34 13.13 -6.52
C LYS A 19 -5.71 12.34 -5.38
N LEU A 20 -6.18 12.55 -4.15
CA LEU A 20 -5.79 11.76 -2.98
C LEU A 20 -6.16 10.28 -3.18
N LEU A 21 -7.39 9.99 -3.60
CA LEU A 21 -7.84 8.62 -3.91
C LEU A 21 -6.94 7.94 -4.96
N LYS A 22 -6.62 8.63 -6.06
CA LYS A 22 -5.69 8.10 -7.08
C LYS A 22 -4.31 7.83 -6.52
N THR A 23 -3.84 8.69 -5.63
CA THR A 23 -2.55 8.53 -4.93
C THR A 23 -2.57 7.30 -4.03
N MET A 24 -3.64 7.09 -3.27
CA MET A 24 -3.82 5.90 -2.44
C MET A 24 -3.83 4.63 -3.28
N ILE A 25 -4.60 4.59 -4.37
CA ILE A 25 -4.64 3.43 -5.28
C ILE A 25 -3.23 3.14 -5.82
N PHE A 26 -2.50 4.16 -6.26
CA PHE A 26 -1.13 4.03 -6.75
C PHE A 26 -0.19 3.48 -5.67
N MET A 27 -0.21 4.06 -4.47
CA MET A 27 0.66 3.67 -3.35
C MET A 27 0.36 2.26 -2.84
N CYS A 28 -0.92 1.86 -2.72
CA CYS A 28 -1.28 0.48 -2.42
C CYS A 28 -0.68 -0.48 -3.45
N GLY A 29 -0.75 -0.14 -4.75
CA GLY A 29 -0.18 -0.96 -5.82
C GLY A 29 1.32 -1.16 -5.70
N ILE A 30 2.06 -0.08 -5.50
CA ILE A 30 3.52 -0.11 -5.42
C ILE A 30 4.01 -0.68 -4.09
N TYR A 31 3.51 -0.19 -2.96
CA TYR A 31 4.07 -0.49 -1.64
C TYR A 31 3.50 -1.76 -1.00
N PHE A 32 2.24 -2.12 -1.27
CA PHE A 32 1.70 -3.44 -0.87
C PHE A 32 1.87 -4.50 -1.97
N ALA A 33 2.53 -4.16 -3.08
CA ALA A 33 2.83 -5.06 -4.18
C ALA A 33 1.58 -5.77 -4.74
N LEU A 34 0.48 -5.01 -4.89
CA LEU A 34 -0.74 -5.48 -5.52
C LEU A 34 -0.51 -5.61 -7.03
N ARG A 35 -0.70 -6.80 -7.57
CA ARG A 35 -0.29 -7.15 -8.95
C ARG A 35 -1.42 -7.11 -9.97
N SER A 36 -2.67 -7.13 -9.53
CA SER A 36 -3.82 -7.19 -10.42
C SER A 36 -4.89 -6.19 -10.02
N GLY A 37 -5.69 -5.75 -11.00
CA GLY A 37 -6.86 -4.91 -10.72
C GLY A 37 -7.86 -5.58 -9.77
N GLN A 38 -7.86 -6.91 -9.70
CA GLN A 38 -8.68 -7.65 -8.73
C GLN A 38 -8.15 -7.47 -7.31
N GLU A 39 -6.83 -7.60 -7.09
CA GLU A 39 -6.21 -7.33 -5.78
C GLU A 39 -6.47 -5.91 -5.28
N HIS A 40 -6.48 -4.93 -6.19
CA HIS A 40 -6.87 -3.55 -5.84
C HIS A 40 -8.34 -3.43 -5.41
N ARG A 41 -9.26 -4.13 -6.09
CA ARG A 41 -10.69 -4.10 -5.77
C ARG A 41 -11.04 -4.87 -4.49
N ASP A 42 -10.28 -5.92 -4.20
CA ASP A 42 -10.50 -6.79 -3.04
C ASP A 42 -9.79 -6.26 -1.78
N LEU A 43 -8.93 -5.25 -1.90
CA LEU A 43 -8.25 -4.62 -0.77
C LEU A 43 -9.27 -4.00 0.19
N LYS A 44 -9.22 -4.41 1.45
CA LYS A 44 -10.08 -3.90 2.52
C LYS A 44 -9.26 -3.10 3.54
N PHE A 45 -9.88 -2.06 4.11
CA PHE A 45 -9.28 -1.32 5.23
C PHE A 45 -8.88 -2.22 6.40
N SER A 46 -9.63 -3.30 6.66
CA SER A 46 -9.31 -4.26 7.73
C SER A 46 -7.96 -4.98 7.55
N GLN A 47 -7.40 -4.97 6.34
CA GLN A 47 -6.08 -5.57 6.05
C GLN A 47 -4.93 -4.60 6.31
N ILE A 48 -5.21 -3.28 6.33
CA ILE A 48 -4.21 -2.25 6.52
C ILE A 48 -4.20 -1.83 7.98
N LYS A 49 -3.06 -2.00 8.65
CA LYS A 49 -2.87 -1.61 10.04
C LYS A 49 -1.78 -0.55 10.13
N GLN A 50 -2.11 0.60 10.71
CA GLN A 50 -1.11 1.57 11.12
C GLN A 50 -0.53 1.15 12.48
N LYS A 51 0.79 1.18 12.60
CA LYS A 51 1.52 0.88 13.83
C LYS A 51 2.76 1.75 13.94
N GLU A 52 3.25 1.91 15.16
CA GLU A 52 4.59 2.42 15.44
C GLU A 52 5.51 1.24 15.79
N ILE A 53 6.69 1.19 15.17
CA ILE A 53 7.74 0.20 15.43
C ILE A 53 9.06 0.96 15.59
N ASP A 54 9.72 0.81 16.73
CA ASP A 54 10.99 1.48 17.06
C ASP A 54 10.94 3.01 16.86
N GLY A 55 9.82 3.65 17.23
CA GLY A 55 9.60 5.09 17.10
C GLY A 55 9.36 5.56 15.66
N LYS A 56 9.04 4.65 14.74
CA LYS A 56 8.68 4.96 13.36
C LYS A 56 7.30 4.46 13.02
N GLU A 57 6.50 5.31 12.41
CA GLU A 57 5.19 4.93 11.92
C GLU A 57 5.30 4.06 10.66
N CYS A 58 4.37 3.12 10.53
CA CYS A 58 4.31 2.22 9.39
C CYS A 58 2.88 1.78 9.10
N LEU A 59 2.65 1.40 7.85
CA LEU A 59 1.46 0.69 7.41
C LEU A 59 1.83 -0.75 7.13
N ILE A 60 1.02 -1.67 7.65
CA ILE A 60 1.18 -3.10 7.46
C ILE A 60 -0.05 -3.61 6.71
N ASP A 61 0.16 -4.12 5.50
CA ASP A 61 -0.85 -4.90 4.78
C ASP A 61 -0.67 -6.39 5.10
N THR A 62 -1.75 -7.06 5.50
CA THR A 62 -1.79 -8.51 5.64
C THR A 62 -2.61 -9.12 4.50
N GLU A 63 -1.96 -9.94 3.66
CA GLU A 63 -2.64 -10.61 2.55
C GLU A 63 -3.76 -11.53 3.09
N ASN A 64 -5.01 -11.32 2.65
CA ASN A 64 -6.14 -12.18 3.02
C ASN A 64 -6.08 -13.57 2.38
N VAL A 65 -5.33 -13.72 1.28
CA VAL A 65 -5.25 -14.97 0.52
C VAL A 65 -3.78 -15.25 0.23
N SER A 66 -3.26 -16.35 0.78
CA SER A 66 -1.94 -16.85 0.44
C SER A 66 -1.88 -17.04 -1.07
N LYS A 67 -1.03 -16.27 -1.76
CA LYS A 67 -0.67 -16.49 -3.17
C LYS A 67 0.02 -17.85 -3.25
N ILE A 68 -0.77 -18.91 -3.39
CA ILE A 68 -0.27 -20.27 -3.53
C ILE A 68 0.37 -20.34 -4.91
N ASN A 69 1.70 -20.35 -4.95
CA ASN A 69 2.40 -20.97 -6.08
C ASN A 69 1.80 -22.36 -6.24
N SER A 70 1.57 -22.80 -7.48
CA SER A 70 0.95 -24.08 -7.84
C SER A 70 1.79 -25.32 -7.48
N GLY A 71 2.39 -25.36 -6.28
CA GLY A 71 2.92 -26.54 -5.62
C GLY A 71 1.84 -27.09 -4.69
N GLY A 72 1.63 -28.41 -4.73
CA GLY A 72 0.53 -29.07 -4.01
C GLY A 72 0.50 -28.81 -2.50
N ILE A 73 -0.56 -29.33 -1.87
CA ILE A 73 -0.97 -29.17 -0.45
C ILE A 73 0.20 -29.21 0.57
N LYS A 74 1.32 -29.89 0.26
CA LYS A 74 2.54 -29.96 1.08
C LYS A 74 3.34 -28.66 1.23
N HIS A 75 3.12 -27.64 0.40
CA HIS A 75 3.87 -26.37 0.44
C HIS A 75 3.01 -25.14 0.79
N GLN A 76 1.88 -25.35 1.46
CA GLN A 76 1.03 -24.25 1.91
C GLN A 76 1.76 -23.44 3.00
N LYS A 77 2.11 -22.18 2.69
CA LYS A 77 2.58 -21.25 3.72
C LYS A 77 1.43 -20.99 4.68
N PHE A 78 1.60 -21.42 5.92
CA PHE A 78 0.61 -21.31 7.00
C PHE A 78 0.48 -19.87 7.51
N GLU A 79 1.48 -19.04 7.27
CA GLU A 79 1.48 -17.63 7.68
C GLU A 79 1.12 -16.73 6.49
N PRO A 80 0.10 -15.86 6.64
CA PRO A 80 -0.20 -14.82 5.68
C PRO A 80 1.02 -13.91 5.49
N LYS A 81 1.33 -13.54 4.26
CA LYS A 81 2.39 -12.57 4.01
C LYS A 81 1.93 -11.20 4.51
N ALA A 82 2.77 -10.58 5.34
CA ALA A 82 2.62 -9.20 5.72
C ALA A 82 3.64 -8.34 4.96
N VAL A 83 3.21 -7.16 4.50
CA VAL A 83 4.08 -6.16 3.88
C VAL A 83 4.05 -4.91 4.74
N THR A 84 5.20 -4.53 5.29
CA THR A 84 5.35 -3.32 6.10
C THR A 84 5.99 -2.22 5.28
N HIS A 85 5.38 -1.03 5.30
CA HIS A 85 5.93 0.18 4.70
C HIS A 85 6.04 1.26 5.76
N TYR A 86 7.28 1.67 6.06
CA TYR A 86 7.57 2.71 7.02
C TYR A 86 7.36 4.11 6.44
N GLU A 87 7.09 5.07 7.31
CA GLU A 87 7.07 6.48 6.95
C GLU A 87 8.36 6.94 6.28
N ASN A 88 8.24 7.97 5.45
CA ASN A 88 9.38 8.61 4.80
C ASN A 88 9.41 10.10 5.16
N LEU A 89 10.25 10.43 6.14
CA LEU A 89 10.40 11.81 6.63
C LEU A 89 11.19 12.72 5.68
N HIS A 90 11.93 12.14 4.72
CA HIS A 90 12.79 12.91 3.81
C HIS A 90 12.07 13.35 2.54
N ASP A 91 11.18 12.51 2.00
CA ASP A 91 10.41 12.80 0.80
C ASP A 91 8.93 12.48 1.04
N LYS A 92 8.17 13.54 1.30
CA LYS A 92 6.72 13.49 1.50
C LYS A 92 5.99 12.80 0.35
N ARG A 93 6.48 12.91 -0.90
CA ARG A 93 5.86 12.26 -2.07
C ARG A 93 5.92 10.73 -1.97
N LYS A 94 6.85 10.19 -1.20
CA LYS A 94 7.04 8.76 -0.96
C LYS A 94 6.59 8.33 0.43
N CYS A 95 5.99 9.22 1.22
CA CYS A 95 5.51 8.90 2.55
C CYS A 95 4.09 8.37 2.48
N PHE A 96 3.94 7.03 2.40
CA PHE A 96 2.62 6.43 2.31
C PHE A 96 1.78 6.66 3.57
N VAL A 97 2.42 6.63 4.76
CA VAL A 97 1.77 6.91 6.05
C VAL A 97 1.04 8.26 5.99
N TYR A 98 1.75 9.33 5.61
CA TYR A 98 1.16 10.67 5.48
C TYR A 98 -0.10 10.71 4.59
N TYR A 99 -0.06 10.07 3.42
CA TYR A 99 -1.22 10.06 2.52
C TYR A 99 -2.37 9.21 3.06
N TYR A 100 -2.05 8.10 3.72
CA TYR A 100 -3.05 7.22 4.34
C TYR A 100 -3.79 7.95 5.45
N GLU A 101 -3.07 8.63 6.35
CA GLU A 101 -3.66 9.42 7.43
C GLU A 101 -4.60 10.49 6.90
N ASN A 102 -4.19 11.22 5.87
CA ASN A 102 -5.02 12.24 5.24
C ASN A 102 -6.24 11.65 4.50
N TYR A 103 -6.18 10.38 4.09
CA TYR A 103 -7.27 9.70 3.37
C TYR A 103 -8.33 9.12 4.30
N ILE A 104 -7.96 8.70 5.51
CA ILE A 104 -8.88 8.12 6.49
C ILE A 104 -9.58 9.18 7.37
N GLN A 105 -9.13 10.43 7.32
CA GLN A 105 -9.81 11.58 7.94
C GLN A 105 -11.10 11.93 7.21
#